data_AF-A0A955T7Z3-F1
#
_entry.id   AF-A0A955T7Z3-F1
#
_cell.length_a   1.000
_cell.length_b   1.000
_cell.length_c   1.000
_cell.angle_alpha   90.00
_cell.angle_beta   90.00
_cell.angle_gamma   90.00
#
_symmetry.space_group_name_H-M   'P 1'
#
loop_
_entity.id
_entity.type
_entity.pdbx_description
1 polymer ?
#
loop_
_entity_poly.entity_id
_entity_poly.type
_entity_poly.pdbx_seq_one_letter_code
_entity_poly.pdbx_strand_id
1 'polypeptide(L)'
;MAGGEGVSQLWQKEDWWAVWIGFFILLISAAGILTSAPKMGKWESNPATFFGFEEGVGFMGSVIPGLIALALGLAILFAIGSVCMNLKWRGFFFAFFVVFLLAILSYFFDHQKTLHAWGLGYAFWALLFGLLISNTIGTPEWLKPGIRTEFYIKTGLVLLGAEVLFNKILQLGPPGLFVAWLVTPIVVIFMFWFGTNVMKMSNKALVIVIATATSVCGVSAAIAAAAASKAKKDDLTLAVGMTLIFTVLMMIGMPALVKASGMDLRVGAAWMGGTIDATGAVVAAGEFLGEEAGKIAAVVKMIQNVLIGVIAFCIAVYWAVRVEG
;
A
#
# COMPACT_ATOMS: atom_id res chain seq x y z
N MET A 1 9.99 -28.53 24.96
CA MET A 1 10.58 -27.28 25.47
C MET A 1 10.17 -26.16 24.52
N ALA A 2 9.05 -25.49 24.79
CA ALA A 2 8.38 -24.58 23.85
C ALA A 2 7.88 -23.34 24.60
N GLY A 3 8.80 -22.47 25.01
CA GLY A 3 8.47 -21.33 25.91
C GLY A 3 9.16 -19.99 25.61
N GLY A 4 10.02 -19.90 24.57
CA GLY A 4 10.78 -18.67 24.29
C GLY A 4 10.61 -18.06 22.89
N GLU A 5 10.16 -18.84 21.91
CA GLU A 5 10.19 -18.41 20.50
C GLU A 5 8.98 -17.56 20.08
N GLY A 6 7.83 -17.69 20.77
CA GLY A 6 6.60 -17.00 20.39
C GLY A 6 6.64 -15.48 20.63
N VAL A 7 7.18 -15.05 21.77
CA VAL A 7 7.25 -13.62 22.12
C VAL A 7 8.32 -12.92 21.30
N SER A 8 9.48 -13.54 21.08
CA SER A 8 10.55 -12.96 20.23
C SER A 8 10.07 -12.65 18.81
N GLN A 9 9.16 -13.44 18.25
CA GLN A 9 8.60 -13.20 16.92
C GLN A 9 7.68 -11.97 16.84
N LEU A 10 7.03 -11.58 17.95
CA LEU A 10 6.20 -10.38 18.01
C LEU A 10 7.03 -9.09 17.95
N TRP A 11 8.30 -9.15 18.37
CA TRP A 11 9.16 -7.97 18.51
C TRP A 11 10.17 -7.81 17.39
N GLN A 12 10.38 -8.84 16.56
CA GLN A 12 11.38 -8.83 15.49
C GLN A 12 10.78 -8.70 14.08
N LYS A 13 9.45 -8.83 13.93
CA LYS A 13 8.77 -8.75 12.63
C LYS A 13 8.20 -7.36 12.36
N GLU A 14 8.41 -6.89 11.13
CA GLU A 14 7.94 -5.59 10.63
C GLU A 14 6.40 -5.45 10.74
N ASP A 15 5.67 -6.54 10.50
CA ASP A 15 4.20 -6.59 10.57
C ASP A 15 3.66 -6.20 11.94
N TRP A 16 4.27 -6.72 13.01
CA TRP A 16 3.81 -6.44 14.37
C TRP A 16 4.16 -5.02 14.79
N TRP A 17 5.34 -4.53 14.42
CA TRP A 17 5.71 -3.14 14.70
C TRP A 17 4.81 -2.13 14.01
N ALA A 18 4.35 -2.42 12.79
CA ALA A 18 3.37 -1.57 12.11
C ALA A 18 2.05 -1.48 12.92
N VAL A 19 1.60 -2.60 13.49
CA VAL A 19 0.43 -2.65 14.37
C VAL A 19 0.67 -1.88 15.67
N TRP A 20 1.79 -2.11 16.35
CA TRP A 20 2.12 -1.43 17.61
C TRP A 20 2.23 0.07 17.46
N ILE A 21 2.91 0.55 16.41
CA ILE A 21 3.03 1.99 16.13
C ILE A 21 1.66 2.59 15.80
N GLY A 22 0.84 1.89 14.99
CA GLY A 22 -0.52 2.32 14.71
C GLY A 22 -1.36 2.48 15.98
N PHE A 23 -1.37 1.47 16.86
CA PHE A 23 -2.05 1.54 18.15
C PHE A 23 -1.52 2.66 19.06
N PHE A 24 -0.20 2.85 19.08
CA PHE A 24 0.42 3.90 19.89
C PHE A 24 -0.01 5.30 19.42
N ILE A 25 -0.01 5.53 18.10
CA ILE A 25 -0.49 6.80 17.51
C ILE A 25 -1.98 7.01 17.86
N LEU A 26 -2.81 5.97 17.81
CA LEU A 26 -4.22 6.05 18.19
C LEU A 26 -4.39 6.41 19.67
N LEU A 27 -3.58 5.83 20.57
CA LEU A 27 -3.62 6.14 22.00
C LEU A 27 -3.20 7.60 22.26
N ILE A 28 -2.16 8.10 21.59
CA ILE A 28 -1.73 9.50 21.72
C ILE A 28 -2.82 10.45 21.21
N SER A 29 -3.47 10.11 20.09
CA SER A 29 -4.58 10.89 19.55
C SER A 29 -5.79 10.86 20.48
N ALA A 30 -6.16 9.69 21.03
CA ALA A 30 -7.24 9.54 22.00
C ALA A 30 -6.96 10.27 23.33
N ALA A 31 -5.69 10.36 23.74
CA ALA A 31 -5.27 11.14 24.90
C ALA A 31 -5.32 12.66 24.67
N GLY A 32 -5.69 13.13 23.47
CA GLY A 32 -5.78 14.55 23.13
C GLY A 32 -4.43 15.24 23.00
N ILE A 33 -3.33 14.49 22.90
CA ILE A 33 -1.98 15.04 22.72
C ILE A 33 -1.75 15.40 21.24
N LEU A 34 -2.32 14.61 20.32
CA LEU A 34 -2.35 14.89 18.88
C LEU A 34 -3.76 15.37 18.49
N THR A 35 -3.96 16.69 18.51
CA THR A 35 -5.28 17.31 18.25
C THR A 35 -5.50 17.70 16.79
N SER A 36 -4.43 17.90 16.01
CA SER A 36 -4.52 18.19 14.57
C SER A 36 -3.21 17.88 13.84
N ALA A 37 -3.32 17.40 12.60
CA ALA A 37 -2.20 17.27 11.68
C ALA A 37 -2.03 18.58 10.88
N PRO A 38 -0.79 18.98 10.54
CA PRO A 38 -0.54 20.16 9.72
C PRO A 38 -1.22 19.98 8.34
N LYS A 39 -2.20 20.84 8.04
CA LYS A 39 -2.87 20.86 6.73
C LYS A 39 -2.11 21.79 5.79
N MET A 40 -1.72 21.27 4.64
CA MET A 40 -1.02 22.05 3.62
C MET A 40 -1.98 22.99 2.87
N GLY A 41 -1.51 24.19 2.55
CA GLY A 41 -2.25 25.13 1.72
C GLY A 41 -2.22 24.74 0.24
N LYS A 42 -3.23 25.15 -0.53
CA LYS A 42 -3.17 25.10 -2.00
C LYS A 42 -2.40 26.32 -2.51
N TRP A 43 -1.69 26.18 -3.62
CA TRP A 43 -0.98 27.29 -4.25
C TRP A 43 -1.29 27.37 -5.75
N GLU A 44 -1.10 28.56 -6.33
CA GLU A 44 -1.35 28.82 -7.76
C GLU A 44 -0.21 29.66 -8.35
N SER A 45 -0.08 30.92 -7.91
CA SER A 45 0.98 31.85 -8.34
C SER A 45 2.13 31.99 -7.34
N ASN A 46 1.86 31.86 -6.04
CA ASN A 46 2.87 31.96 -4.99
C ASN A 46 3.07 30.62 -4.27
N PRO A 47 4.21 29.94 -4.44
CA PRO A 47 4.51 28.68 -3.76
C PRO A 47 4.58 28.79 -2.23
N ALA A 48 4.80 29.98 -1.68
CA ALA A 48 4.94 30.19 -0.25
C ALA A 48 3.61 29.96 0.51
N THR A 49 2.46 30.10 -0.16
CA THR A 49 1.14 29.83 0.43
C THR A 49 0.95 28.35 0.77
N PHE A 50 1.67 27.44 0.10
CA PHE A 50 1.66 26.02 0.44
C PHE A 50 2.12 25.78 1.89
N PHE A 51 3.17 26.50 2.30
CA PHE A 51 3.74 26.42 3.65
C PHE A 51 3.01 27.32 4.66
N GLY A 52 1.93 28.00 4.26
CA GLY A 52 1.19 28.92 5.12
C GLY A 52 1.88 30.26 5.36
N PHE A 53 2.79 30.67 4.46
CA PHE A 53 3.30 32.04 4.48
C PHE A 53 2.32 32.96 3.76
N GLU A 54 1.46 33.60 4.54
CA GLU A 54 0.62 34.74 4.13
C GLU A 54 1.20 36.05 4.68
N GLU A 55 0.75 37.20 4.16
CA GLU A 55 1.22 38.51 4.62
C GLU A 55 1.03 38.66 6.15
N GLY A 56 2.13 38.87 6.88
CA GLY A 56 2.13 39.03 8.33
C GLY A 56 2.32 37.74 9.15
N VAL A 57 2.39 36.56 8.52
CA VAL A 57 2.61 35.28 9.21
C VAL A 57 4.11 34.96 9.27
N GLY A 58 4.69 34.97 10.47
CA GLY A 58 6.09 34.57 10.71
C GLY A 58 6.30 33.05 10.66
N PHE A 59 7.55 32.59 10.70
CA PHE A 59 7.92 31.16 10.65
C PHE A 59 7.15 30.30 11.66
N MET A 60 6.97 30.78 12.89
CA MET A 60 6.25 30.05 13.94
C MET A 60 4.73 29.94 13.70
N GLY A 61 4.15 30.82 12.87
CA GLY A 61 2.75 30.73 12.44
C GLY A 61 2.56 29.95 11.13
N SER A 62 3.65 29.57 10.47
CA SER A 62 3.60 28.77 9.25
C SER A 62 3.34 27.28 9.55
N VAL A 63 3.10 26.49 8.51
CA VAL A 63 2.90 25.04 8.61
C VAL A 63 4.22 24.30 8.89
N ILE A 64 5.38 24.97 8.69
CA ILE A 64 6.71 24.36 8.76
C ILE A 64 7.08 23.81 10.16
N PRO A 65 6.92 24.54 11.28
CA PRO A 65 7.15 23.97 12.60
C PRO A 65 6.32 22.71 12.87
N GLY A 66 5.05 22.70 12.42
CA GLY A 66 4.18 21.53 12.52
C GLY A 66 4.69 20.35 11.70
N LEU A 67 5.23 20.60 10.50
CA LEU A 67 5.84 19.56 9.66
C LEU A 67 7.13 19.02 10.24
N ILE A 68 7.97 19.87 10.84
CA ILE A 68 9.20 19.45 11.52
C ILE A 68 8.84 18.59 12.74
N ALA A 69 7.86 19.02 13.54
CA ALA A 69 7.38 18.25 14.69
C ALA A 69 6.82 16.89 14.26
N LEU A 70 6.02 16.85 13.18
CA LEU A 70 5.50 15.61 12.60
C LEU A 70 6.63 14.71 12.08
N ALA A 71 7.60 15.27 11.35
CA ALA A 71 8.74 14.55 10.83
C ALA A 71 9.56 13.92 11.97
N LEU A 72 9.87 14.69 13.01
CA LEU A 72 10.61 14.22 14.18
C LEU A 72 9.81 13.16 14.96
N GLY A 73 8.52 13.40 15.19
CA GLY A 73 7.66 12.45 15.90
C GLY A 73 7.59 11.11 15.18
N LEU A 74 7.29 11.11 13.88
CA LEU A 74 7.26 9.89 13.08
C LEU A 74 8.65 9.25 12.95
N ALA A 75 9.71 10.04 12.77
CA ALA A 75 11.08 9.53 12.69
C ALA A 75 11.48 8.80 13.97
N ILE A 76 11.14 9.35 15.15
CA ILE A 76 11.41 8.70 16.44
C ILE A 76 10.60 7.41 16.56
N LEU A 77 9.30 7.45 16.28
CA LEU A 77 8.42 6.26 16.36
C LEU A 77 8.90 5.12 15.47
N PHE A 78 9.16 5.42 14.20
CA PHE A 78 9.64 4.41 13.26
C PHE A 78 11.09 4.02 13.53
N ALA A 79 11.93 4.91 14.06
CA ALA A 79 13.28 4.56 14.47
C ALA A 79 13.29 3.57 15.65
N ILE A 80 12.39 3.72 16.64
CA ILE A 80 12.22 2.75 17.73
C ILE A 80 11.90 1.37 17.15
N GLY A 81 10.92 1.29 16.25
CA GLY A 81 10.60 0.03 15.56
C GLY A 81 11.80 -0.52 14.78
N SER A 82 12.57 0.34 14.10
CA SER A 82 13.76 -0.07 13.35
C SER A 82 14.88 -0.65 14.25
N VAL A 83 15.10 -0.07 15.44
CA VAL A 83 16.09 -0.55 16.42
C VAL A 83 15.71 -1.95 16.90
N CYS A 84 14.44 -2.15 17.23
CA CYS A 84 13.94 -3.45 17.67
C CYS A 84 14.01 -4.53 16.58
N MET A 85 14.03 -4.13 15.30
CA MET A 85 14.28 -4.99 14.14
C MET A 85 15.77 -5.18 13.80
N ASN A 86 16.70 -4.82 14.70
CA ASN A 86 18.16 -4.89 14.52
C ASN A 86 18.71 -4.04 13.35
N LEU A 87 18.03 -2.94 12.98
CA LEU A 87 18.53 -2.00 11.98
C LEU A 87 19.38 -0.91 12.63
N LYS A 88 20.35 -0.38 11.88
CA LYS A 88 21.16 0.77 12.31
C LYS A 88 20.29 2.03 12.34
N TRP A 89 19.90 2.46 13.54
CA TRP A 89 19.01 3.62 13.76
C TRP A 89 19.49 4.90 13.06
N ARG A 90 20.80 5.18 13.05
CA ARG A 90 21.35 6.38 12.38
C ARG A 90 21.07 6.37 10.89
N GLY A 91 21.30 5.23 10.23
CA GLY A 91 21.04 5.08 8.79
C GLY A 91 19.55 5.18 8.48
N PHE A 92 18.70 4.56 9.30
CA PHE A 92 17.26 4.66 9.17
C PHE A 92 16.76 6.10 9.34
N PHE A 93 17.23 6.81 10.36
CA PHE A 93 16.80 8.18 10.67
C PHE A 93 17.09 9.14 9.51
N PHE A 94 18.31 9.14 8.98
CA PHE A 94 18.66 9.98 7.82
C PHE A 94 17.86 9.59 6.57
N ALA A 95 17.73 8.29 6.29
CA ALA A 95 16.96 7.81 5.16
C ALA A 95 15.47 8.21 5.26
N PHE A 96 14.88 8.13 6.45
CA PHE A 96 13.50 8.53 6.73
C PHE A 96 13.27 10.00 6.39
N PHE A 97 14.17 10.90 6.83
CA PHE A 97 14.04 12.33 6.51
C PHE A 97 14.06 12.60 5.02
N VAL A 98 14.90 11.90 4.26
CA VAL A 98 14.95 12.05 2.80
C VAL A 98 13.65 11.56 2.15
N VAL A 99 13.13 10.39 2.57
CA VAL A 99 11.84 9.88 2.10
C VAL A 99 10.69 10.83 2.47
N PHE A 100 10.71 11.39 3.67
CA PHE A 100 9.72 12.36 4.14
C PHE A 100 9.77 13.67 3.35
N LEU A 101 10.96 14.16 3.02
CA LEU A 101 11.13 15.33 2.14
C LEU A 101 10.62 15.06 0.73
N LEU A 102 10.87 13.87 0.17
CA LEU A 102 10.31 13.47 -1.12
C LEU A 102 8.77 13.37 -1.07
N ALA A 103 8.21 12.94 0.05
CA ALA A 103 6.76 12.95 0.26
C ALA A 103 6.21 14.38 0.30
N ILE A 104 6.84 15.30 1.05
CA ILE A 104 6.46 16.73 1.05
C ILE A 104 6.55 17.31 -0.36
N LEU A 105 7.62 17.01 -1.09
CA LEU A 105 7.79 17.47 -2.47
C LEU A 105 6.64 16.97 -3.36
N SER A 106 6.24 15.71 -3.20
CA SER A 106 5.12 15.13 -3.95
C SER A 106 3.79 15.82 -3.61
N TYR A 107 3.55 16.13 -2.33
CA TYR A 107 2.38 16.91 -1.90
C TYR A 107 2.40 18.35 -2.40
N PHE A 108 3.58 18.97 -2.48
CA PHE A 108 3.76 20.31 -3.00
C PHE A 108 3.33 20.41 -4.47
N PHE A 109 3.70 19.44 -5.31
CA PHE A 109 3.25 19.39 -6.71
C PHE A 109 1.76 19.06 -6.85
N ASP A 110 1.20 18.22 -5.98
CA ASP A 110 -0.24 17.93 -5.96
C ASP A 110 -1.09 19.15 -5.57
N HIS A 111 -0.64 19.98 -4.64
CA HIS A 111 -1.41 21.15 -4.17
C HIS A 111 -1.35 22.36 -5.13
N GLN A 112 -0.72 22.21 -6.30
CA GLN A 112 -0.78 23.17 -7.40
C GLN A 112 -2.10 23.00 -8.16
N LYS A 113 -2.92 24.06 -8.24
CA LYS A 113 -4.28 24.01 -8.82
C LYS A 113 -4.35 23.40 -10.22
N THR A 114 -3.39 23.72 -11.10
CA THR A 114 -3.38 23.22 -12.48
C THR A 114 -3.08 21.71 -12.56
N LEU A 115 -2.13 21.23 -11.75
CA LEU A 115 -1.72 19.82 -11.73
C LEU A 115 -2.76 18.94 -11.04
N HIS A 116 -3.37 19.46 -9.96
CA HIS A 116 -4.49 18.83 -9.30
C HIS A 116 -5.71 18.68 -10.23
N ALA A 117 -5.99 19.70 -11.06
CA ALA A 117 -7.07 19.66 -12.04
C ALA A 117 -6.87 18.58 -13.12
N TRP A 118 -5.62 18.24 -13.45
CA TRP A 118 -5.30 17.13 -14.35
C TRP A 118 -5.41 15.75 -13.66
N GLY A 119 -5.78 15.70 -12.39
CA GLY A 119 -5.90 14.47 -11.61
C GLY A 119 -4.56 13.87 -11.21
N LEU A 120 -3.47 14.64 -11.28
CA LEU A 120 -2.12 14.20 -10.88
C LEU A 120 -1.95 14.39 -9.37
N GLY A 121 -2.49 13.44 -8.60
CA GLY A 121 -2.39 13.46 -7.14
C GLY A 121 -0.97 13.23 -6.62
N TYR A 122 -0.76 13.42 -5.33
CA TYR A 122 0.56 13.31 -4.70
C TYR A 122 1.23 11.94 -4.93
N ALA A 123 0.44 10.87 -5.03
CA ALA A 123 0.97 9.53 -5.28
C ALA A 123 1.56 9.35 -6.68
N PHE A 124 1.07 10.08 -7.70
CA PHE A 124 1.66 10.09 -9.04
C PHE A 124 3.06 10.69 -8.98
N TRP A 125 3.19 11.85 -8.33
CA TRP A 125 4.47 12.53 -8.17
C TRP A 125 5.46 11.70 -7.35
N ALA A 126 5.00 11.05 -6.29
CA ALA A 126 5.83 10.14 -5.50
C ALA A 126 6.37 8.98 -6.36
N LEU A 127 5.52 8.35 -7.19
CA LEU A 127 5.96 7.31 -8.12
C LEU A 127 6.93 7.86 -9.16
N LEU A 128 6.62 9.00 -9.77
CA LEU A 128 7.44 9.61 -10.81
C LEU A 128 8.84 9.94 -10.26
N PHE A 129 8.93 10.58 -9.10
CA PHE A 129 10.23 10.87 -8.47
C PHE A 129 10.98 9.59 -8.10
N GLY A 130 10.29 8.59 -7.53
CA GLY A 130 10.90 7.31 -7.22
C GLY A 130 11.47 6.61 -8.47
N LEU A 131 10.72 6.63 -9.57
CA LEU A 131 11.12 6.03 -10.84
C LEU A 131 12.28 6.80 -11.49
N LEU A 132 12.25 8.13 -11.47
CA LEU A 132 13.34 8.97 -11.96
C LEU A 132 14.63 8.74 -11.16
N ILE A 133 14.56 8.75 -9.83
CA ILE A 133 15.71 8.50 -8.95
C ILE A 133 16.29 7.10 -9.20
N SER A 134 15.44 6.08 -9.23
CA SER A 134 15.85 4.68 -9.44
C SER A 134 16.54 4.46 -10.79
N ASN A 135 16.09 5.13 -11.85
CA ASN A 135 16.65 4.97 -13.20
C ASN A 135 17.84 5.88 -13.52
N THR A 136 18.02 7.00 -12.80
CA THR A 136 19.10 7.96 -13.11
C THR A 136 20.36 7.70 -12.28
N ILE A 137 20.23 7.74 -10.94
CA ILE A 137 21.35 7.59 -10.01
C ILE A 137 21.37 6.22 -9.34
N GLY A 138 20.28 5.45 -9.47
CA GLY A 138 20.08 4.22 -8.72
C GLY A 138 19.78 4.51 -7.25
N THR A 139 19.07 3.59 -6.58
CA THR A 139 18.72 3.74 -5.17
C THR A 139 19.97 3.59 -4.28
N PRO A 140 20.47 4.67 -3.64
CA PRO A 140 21.70 4.60 -2.85
C PRO A 140 21.56 3.64 -1.67
N GLU A 141 22.63 2.92 -1.32
CA GLU A 141 22.59 1.93 -0.24
C GLU A 141 22.21 2.52 1.11
N TRP A 142 22.60 3.76 1.38
CA TRP A 142 22.26 4.46 2.62
C TRP A 142 20.78 4.86 2.72
N LEU A 143 20.06 4.92 1.60
CA LEU A 143 18.63 5.25 1.55
C LEU A 143 17.75 4.00 1.71
N LYS A 144 18.25 2.82 1.33
CA LYS A 144 17.54 1.53 1.44
C LYS A 144 16.91 1.28 2.82
N PRO A 145 17.55 1.58 3.96
CA PRO A 145 16.95 1.37 5.28
C PRO A 145 15.63 2.11 5.50
N GLY A 146 15.46 3.29 4.89
CA GLY A 146 14.25 4.12 5.02
C GLY A 146 13.18 3.81 3.98
N ILE A 147 13.45 3.03 2.93
CA ILE A 147 12.45 2.65 1.93
C ILE A 147 11.71 1.39 2.40
N ARG A 148 10.95 1.53 3.49
CA ARG A 148 10.15 0.47 4.11
C ARG A 148 8.68 0.69 3.81
N THR A 149 8.33 0.57 2.53
CA THR A 149 6.96 0.82 2.04
C THR A 149 5.92 0.02 2.79
N GLU A 150 6.16 -1.27 3.01
CA GLU A 150 5.26 -2.13 3.78
C GLU A 150 5.08 -1.63 5.22
N PHE A 151 6.16 -1.28 5.90
CA PHE A 151 6.12 -0.75 7.27
C PHE A 151 5.22 0.49 7.40
N TYR A 152 5.39 1.48 6.51
CA TYR A 152 4.60 2.71 6.54
C TYR A 152 3.14 2.47 6.13
N ILE A 153 2.92 1.72 5.05
CA ILE A 153 1.57 1.44 4.54
C ILE A 153 0.78 0.63 5.56
N LYS A 154 1.35 -0.44 6.14
CA LYS A 154 0.67 -1.26 7.16
C LYS A 154 0.32 -0.42 8.39
N THR A 155 1.21 0.46 8.83
CA THR A 155 0.93 1.38 9.94
C THR A 155 -0.24 2.31 9.59
N GLY A 156 -0.22 2.91 8.40
CA GLY A 156 -1.31 3.75 7.90
C GLY A 156 -2.65 3.00 7.79
N LEU A 157 -2.64 1.74 7.35
CA LEU A 157 -3.84 0.91 7.31
C LEU A 157 -4.42 0.62 8.70
N VAL A 158 -3.59 0.45 9.73
CA VAL A 158 -4.08 0.29 11.11
C VAL A 158 -4.79 1.57 11.58
N LEU A 159 -4.23 2.73 11.26
CA LEU A 159 -4.87 4.04 11.55
C LEU A 159 -6.18 4.22 10.78
N LEU A 160 -6.18 3.94 9.47
CA LEU A 160 -7.38 3.94 8.64
C LEU A 160 -8.42 2.95 9.14
N GLY A 161 -7.97 1.80 9.65
CA GLY A 161 -8.81 0.77 10.26
C GLY A 161 -9.58 1.32 11.46
N ALA A 162 -8.90 2.04 12.34
CA ALA A 162 -9.52 2.67 13.49
C ALA A 162 -10.45 3.84 13.14
N GLU A 163 -10.12 4.62 12.11
CA GLU A 163 -10.90 5.79 11.69
C GLU A 163 -12.18 5.41 10.92
N VAL A 164 -12.10 4.42 10.02
CA VAL A 164 -13.02 4.33 8.87
C VAL A 164 -13.64 2.94 8.66
N LEU A 165 -13.05 1.87 9.21
CA LEU A 165 -13.38 0.51 8.79
C LEU A 165 -14.84 0.12 9.09
N PHE A 166 -15.33 0.38 10.29
CA PHE A 166 -16.69 -0.05 10.67
C PHE A 166 -17.79 0.68 9.88
N ASN A 167 -17.74 2.01 9.83
CA ASN A 167 -18.77 2.79 9.13
C ASN A 167 -18.74 2.59 7.61
N LYS A 168 -17.57 2.40 7.00
CA LYS A 168 -17.49 2.19 5.55
C LYS A 168 -17.72 0.77 5.10
N ILE A 169 -17.36 -0.24 5.91
CA ILE A 169 -17.81 -1.62 5.65
C ILE A 169 -19.34 -1.69 5.69
N LEU A 170 -19.99 -1.00 6.64
CA LEU A 170 -21.44 -0.91 6.70
C LEU A 170 -22.05 -0.19 5.48
N GLN A 171 -21.38 0.84 4.94
CA GLN A 171 -21.81 1.53 3.71
C GLN A 171 -21.57 0.74 2.41
N LEU A 172 -20.45 0.01 2.31
CA LEU A 172 -20.20 -0.97 1.22
C LEU A 172 -21.20 -2.13 1.28
N GLY A 173 -21.69 -2.41 2.49
CA GLY A 173 -22.70 -3.42 2.79
C GLY A 173 -22.22 -4.85 2.52
N PRO A 174 -23.10 -5.83 2.77
CA PRO A 174 -22.88 -7.21 2.39
C PRO A 174 -22.47 -7.42 0.91
N PRO A 175 -23.01 -6.67 -0.08
CA PRO A 175 -22.67 -6.89 -1.49
C PRO A 175 -21.19 -6.68 -1.81
N GLY A 176 -20.56 -5.61 -1.30
CA GLY A 176 -19.13 -5.35 -1.54
C GLY A 176 -18.23 -6.44 -0.97
N LEU A 177 -18.58 -6.94 0.23
CA LEU A 177 -17.88 -8.06 0.87
C LEU A 177 -18.06 -9.35 0.05
N PHE A 178 -19.30 -9.68 -0.34
CA PHE A 178 -19.59 -10.88 -1.13
C PHE A 178 -18.89 -10.88 -2.49
N VAL A 179 -18.85 -9.73 -3.18
CA VAL A 179 -18.15 -9.60 -4.46
C VAL A 179 -16.65 -9.84 -4.27
N ALA A 180 -16.01 -9.17 -3.31
CA ALA A 180 -14.58 -9.37 -3.04
C ALA A 180 -14.26 -10.83 -2.66
N TRP A 181 -15.15 -11.50 -1.94
CA TRP A 181 -14.96 -12.88 -1.48
C TRP A 181 -15.22 -13.95 -2.53
N LEU A 182 -16.19 -13.74 -3.42
CA LEU A 182 -16.56 -14.69 -4.47
C LEU A 182 -15.76 -14.49 -5.76
N VAL A 183 -15.54 -13.25 -6.19
CA VAL A 183 -14.84 -12.98 -7.45
C VAL A 183 -13.41 -13.50 -7.39
N THR A 184 -12.72 -13.30 -6.26
CA THR A 184 -11.33 -13.73 -6.08
C THR A 184 -11.09 -15.22 -6.40
N PRO A 185 -11.75 -16.19 -5.75
CA PRO A 185 -11.57 -17.61 -6.07
C PRO A 185 -12.04 -17.98 -7.48
N ILE A 186 -13.11 -17.34 -7.98
CA ILE A 186 -13.61 -17.57 -9.35
C ILE A 186 -12.53 -17.19 -10.37
N VAL A 187 -11.90 -16.02 -10.21
CA VAL A 187 -10.85 -15.54 -11.13
C VAL A 187 -9.61 -16.40 -11.03
N VAL A 188 -9.19 -16.84 -9.83
CA VAL A 188 -8.06 -17.77 -9.67
C VAL A 188 -8.31 -19.09 -10.40
N ILE A 189 -9.49 -19.69 -10.21
CA ILE A 189 -9.86 -20.95 -10.87
C ILE A 189 -9.92 -20.76 -12.39
N PHE A 190 -10.55 -19.68 -12.84
CA PHE A 190 -10.65 -19.35 -14.27
C PHE A 190 -9.28 -19.16 -14.90
N MET A 191 -8.40 -18.37 -14.28
CA MET A 191 -7.04 -18.11 -14.77
C MET A 191 -6.20 -19.38 -14.79
N PHE A 192 -6.32 -20.24 -13.76
CA PHE A 192 -5.63 -21.52 -13.74
C PHE A 192 -6.11 -22.45 -14.85
N TRP A 193 -7.43 -22.58 -15.03
CA TRP A 193 -8.03 -23.33 -16.12
C TRP A 193 -7.62 -22.79 -17.50
N PHE A 194 -7.65 -21.47 -17.68
CA PHE A 194 -7.29 -20.81 -18.92
C PHE A 194 -5.82 -21.02 -19.26
N GLY A 195 -4.91 -20.83 -18.30
CA GLY A 195 -3.48 -21.03 -18.50
C GLY A 195 -3.10 -22.49 -18.80
N THR A 196 -3.77 -23.43 -18.15
CA THR A 196 -3.47 -24.86 -18.32
C THR A 196 -4.12 -25.47 -19.56
N ASN A 197 -5.37 -25.14 -19.88
CA ASN A 197 -6.13 -25.80 -20.95
C ASN A 197 -6.14 -25.03 -22.27
N VAL A 198 -6.17 -23.69 -22.22
CA VAL A 198 -6.21 -22.85 -23.44
C VAL A 198 -4.80 -22.48 -23.88
N MET A 199 -4.01 -21.90 -22.97
CA MET A 199 -2.61 -21.53 -23.27
C MET A 199 -1.65 -22.73 -23.23
N LYS A 200 -2.10 -23.88 -22.71
CA LYS A 200 -1.33 -25.14 -22.63
C LYS A 200 0.03 -24.97 -21.97
N MET A 201 0.13 -24.11 -20.97
CA MET A 201 1.38 -23.90 -20.24
C MET A 201 1.79 -25.17 -19.49
N SER A 202 2.99 -25.65 -19.76
CA SER A 202 3.54 -26.88 -19.16
C SER A 202 3.80 -26.72 -17.64
N ASN A 203 4.18 -25.51 -17.21
CA ASN A 203 4.46 -25.22 -15.81
C ASN A 203 3.18 -24.80 -15.05
N LYS A 204 2.45 -25.79 -14.53
CA LYS A 204 1.22 -25.55 -13.73
C LYS A 204 1.50 -24.71 -12.47
N ALA A 205 2.66 -24.90 -11.84
CA ALA A 205 3.04 -24.16 -10.63
C ALA A 205 3.18 -22.65 -10.92
N LEU A 206 3.84 -22.31 -12.03
CA LEU A 206 3.91 -20.92 -12.49
C LEU A 206 2.52 -20.34 -12.79
N VAL A 207 1.65 -21.11 -13.47
CA VAL A 207 0.29 -20.66 -13.80
C VAL A 207 -0.52 -20.34 -12.55
N ILE A 208 -0.52 -21.22 -11.54
CA ILE A 208 -1.28 -20.96 -10.30
C ILE A 208 -0.69 -19.79 -9.51
N VAL A 209 0.63 -19.63 -9.51
CA VAL A 209 1.29 -18.50 -8.86
C VAL A 209 0.90 -17.18 -9.54
N ILE A 210 0.94 -17.11 -10.87
CA ILE A 210 0.48 -15.93 -11.62
C ILE A 210 -1.00 -15.67 -11.36
N ALA A 211 -1.86 -16.69 -11.49
CA ALA A 211 -3.29 -16.56 -11.28
C ALA A 211 -3.62 -16.03 -9.87
N THR A 212 -2.92 -16.52 -8.85
CA THR A 212 -3.13 -16.10 -7.46
C THR A 212 -2.53 -14.71 -7.20
N ALA A 213 -1.41 -14.38 -7.83
CA ALA A 213 -0.81 -13.05 -7.76
C ALA A 213 -1.74 -11.98 -8.34
N THR A 214 -2.30 -12.21 -9.53
CA THR A 214 -3.11 -11.21 -10.26
C THR A 214 -4.57 -11.13 -9.81
N SER A 215 -5.01 -12.00 -8.90
CA SER A 215 -6.42 -12.05 -8.48
C SER A 215 -6.62 -11.64 -7.02
N VAL A 216 -5.55 -11.60 -6.22
CA VAL A 216 -5.62 -11.40 -4.77
C VAL A 216 -4.89 -10.14 -4.35
N CYS A 217 -3.58 -10.19 -4.13
CA CYS A 217 -2.81 -9.07 -3.56
C CYS A 217 -1.40 -8.94 -4.14
N GLY A 218 -1.15 -9.56 -5.29
CA GLY A 218 0.16 -9.57 -5.92
C GLY A 218 1.14 -10.45 -5.16
N VAL A 219 2.15 -9.80 -4.57
CA VAL A 219 3.37 -10.46 -4.08
C VAL A 219 3.11 -11.43 -2.93
N SER A 220 2.34 -11.02 -1.92
CA SER A 220 2.09 -11.88 -0.74
C SER A 220 1.29 -13.14 -1.11
N ALA A 221 0.33 -13.00 -2.02
CA ALA A 221 -0.43 -14.11 -2.57
C ALA A 221 0.44 -15.02 -3.46
N ALA A 222 1.32 -14.44 -4.28
CA ALA A 222 2.28 -15.19 -5.09
C ALA A 222 3.20 -16.05 -4.22
N ILE A 223 3.74 -15.49 -3.13
CA ILE A 223 4.61 -16.20 -2.18
C ILE A 223 3.85 -17.36 -1.52
N ALA A 224 2.62 -17.11 -1.04
CA ALA A 224 1.79 -18.14 -0.41
C ALA A 224 1.43 -19.26 -1.39
N ALA A 225 1.03 -18.92 -2.62
CA ALA A 225 0.74 -19.89 -3.67
C ALA A 225 1.98 -20.67 -4.11
N ALA A 226 3.15 -20.02 -4.20
CA ALA A 226 4.40 -20.66 -4.54
C ALA A 226 4.82 -21.68 -3.49
N ALA A 227 4.67 -21.35 -2.21
CA ALA A 227 4.88 -22.28 -1.11
C ALA A 227 3.91 -23.47 -1.16
N ALA A 228 2.63 -23.21 -1.43
CA ALA A 228 1.59 -24.24 -1.51
C ALA A 228 1.72 -25.18 -2.72
N SER A 229 2.19 -24.67 -3.86
CA SER A 229 2.35 -25.43 -5.13
C SER A 229 3.77 -25.92 -5.38
N LYS A 230 4.70 -25.73 -4.42
CA LYS A 230 6.13 -26.02 -4.55
C LYS A 230 6.76 -25.41 -5.81
N ALA A 231 6.36 -24.19 -6.16
CA ALA A 231 6.89 -23.48 -7.32
C ALA A 231 8.37 -23.14 -7.14
N LYS A 232 9.11 -23.05 -8.26
CA LYS A 232 10.53 -22.66 -8.24
C LYS A 232 10.66 -21.18 -7.88
N LYS A 233 11.81 -20.80 -7.32
CA LYS A 233 12.12 -19.38 -7.02
C LYS A 233 12.09 -18.51 -8.27
N ASP A 234 12.52 -19.05 -9.40
CA ASP A 234 12.50 -18.33 -10.69
C ASP A 234 11.06 -18.06 -11.16
N ASP A 235 10.16 -19.02 -10.97
CA ASP A 235 8.73 -18.88 -11.31
C ASP A 235 8.07 -17.80 -10.45
N LEU A 236 8.34 -17.81 -9.15
CA LEU A 236 7.87 -16.77 -8.23
C LEU A 236 8.39 -15.38 -8.63
N THR A 237 9.69 -15.28 -8.94
CA THR A 237 10.32 -14.01 -9.31
C THR A 237 9.72 -13.46 -10.60
N LEU A 238 9.48 -14.33 -11.59
CA LEU A 238 8.85 -13.95 -12.86
C LEU A 238 7.41 -13.49 -12.66
N ALA A 239 6.61 -14.23 -11.87
CA ALA A 239 5.23 -13.86 -11.58
C ALA A 239 5.15 -12.51 -10.86
N VAL A 240 5.95 -12.32 -9.81
CA VAL A 240 6.02 -11.06 -9.06
C VAL A 240 6.42 -9.91 -9.98
N GLY A 241 7.48 -10.07 -10.77
CA GLY A 241 7.93 -9.03 -11.71
C GLY A 241 6.83 -8.60 -12.69
N MET A 242 6.14 -9.57 -13.31
CA MET A 242 5.02 -9.27 -14.22
C MET A 242 3.89 -8.53 -13.51
N THR A 243 3.48 -9.00 -12.32
CA THR A 243 2.39 -8.35 -11.57
C THR A 243 2.71 -6.91 -11.18
N LEU A 244 3.96 -6.61 -10.83
CA LEU A 244 4.37 -5.26 -10.45
C LEU A 244 4.32 -4.29 -11.64
N ILE A 245 4.73 -4.74 -12.84
CA ILE A 245 4.64 -3.94 -14.06
C ILE A 245 3.17 -3.57 -14.33
N PHE A 246 2.27 -4.55 -14.32
CA PHE A 246 0.84 -4.30 -14.54
C PHE A 246 0.23 -3.44 -13.43
N THR A 247 0.64 -3.62 -12.18
CA THR A 247 0.19 -2.81 -11.05
C THR A 247 0.49 -1.33 -11.27
N VAL A 248 1.70 -0.99 -11.73
CA VAL A 248 2.07 0.40 -12.03
C VAL A 248 1.21 0.99 -13.15
N LEU A 249 0.98 0.22 -14.21
CA LEU A 249 0.12 0.65 -15.33
C LEU A 249 -1.32 0.86 -14.87
N MET A 250 -1.86 -0.07 -14.09
CA MET A 250 -3.22 -0.05 -13.56
C MET A 250 -3.43 1.09 -12.56
N MET A 251 -2.43 1.41 -11.74
CA MET A 251 -2.48 2.50 -10.78
C MET A 251 -2.78 3.85 -11.44
N ILE A 252 -2.25 4.07 -12.64
CA ILE A 252 -2.46 5.30 -13.41
C ILE A 252 -3.66 5.16 -14.34
N GLY A 253 -3.79 4.02 -15.02
CA GLY A 253 -4.80 3.79 -16.05
C GLY A 253 -6.22 3.66 -15.51
N MET A 254 -6.43 2.91 -14.42
CA MET A 254 -7.79 2.67 -13.92
C MET A 254 -8.50 3.93 -13.41
N PRO A 255 -7.87 4.83 -12.63
CA PRO A 255 -8.51 6.07 -12.22
C PRO A 255 -8.95 6.92 -13.42
N ALA A 256 -8.15 6.97 -14.49
CA ALA A 256 -8.51 7.67 -15.73
C ALA A 256 -9.73 7.02 -16.42
N LEU A 257 -9.79 5.68 -16.47
CA LEU A 257 -10.92 4.93 -17.03
C LEU A 257 -12.21 5.11 -16.22
N VAL A 258 -12.13 5.14 -14.89
CA VAL A 258 -13.28 5.42 -14.02
C VAL A 258 -13.83 6.82 -14.29
N LYS A 259 -12.96 7.83 -14.39
CA LYS A 259 -13.37 9.21 -14.72
C LYS A 259 -13.99 9.30 -16.12
N ALA A 260 -13.38 8.65 -17.11
CA ALA A 260 -13.84 8.67 -18.50
C ALA A 260 -15.17 7.95 -18.70
N SER A 261 -15.43 6.88 -17.93
CA SER A 261 -16.68 6.11 -18.02
C SER A 261 -17.87 6.78 -17.32
N GLY A 262 -17.65 7.85 -16.54
CA GLY A 262 -18.70 8.51 -15.77
C GLY A 262 -19.29 7.63 -14.65
N MET A 263 -18.57 6.57 -14.25
CA MET A 263 -19.01 5.64 -13.22
C MET A 263 -19.04 6.31 -11.84
N ASP A 264 -19.94 5.84 -10.97
CA ASP A 264 -19.93 6.24 -9.56
C ASP A 264 -18.56 5.99 -8.92
N LEU A 265 -18.03 7.00 -8.23
CA LEU A 265 -16.68 6.99 -7.67
C LEU A 265 -16.49 5.90 -6.61
N ARG A 266 -17.54 5.52 -5.87
CA ARG A 266 -17.48 4.46 -4.86
C ARG A 266 -17.40 3.09 -5.53
N VAL A 267 -18.16 2.89 -6.60
CA VAL A 267 -18.10 1.66 -7.41
C VAL A 267 -16.74 1.55 -8.11
N GLY A 268 -16.25 2.62 -8.71
CA GLY A 268 -14.92 2.67 -9.32
C GLY A 268 -13.80 2.41 -8.31
N ALA A 269 -13.91 2.97 -7.11
CA ALA A 269 -12.98 2.69 -5.99
C ALA A 269 -13.01 1.23 -5.56
N ALA A 270 -14.19 0.62 -5.44
CA ALA A 270 -14.32 -0.79 -5.10
C ALA A 270 -13.73 -1.70 -6.20
N TRP A 271 -13.93 -1.34 -7.47
CA TRP A 271 -13.35 -2.04 -8.61
C TRP A 271 -11.81 -1.98 -8.59
N MET A 272 -11.23 -0.78 -8.45
CA MET A 272 -9.78 -0.62 -8.30
C MET A 272 -9.24 -1.38 -7.08
N GLY A 273 -9.98 -1.29 -5.96
CA GLY A 273 -9.76 -2.06 -4.73
C GLY A 273 -9.60 -3.55 -4.98
N GLY A 274 -10.46 -4.11 -5.83
CA GLY A 274 -10.46 -5.53 -6.17
C GLY A 274 -9.43 -5.96 -7.23
N THR A 275 -8.86 -5.03 -8.00
CA THR A 275 -8.04 -5.33 -9.19
C THR A 275 -6.57 -4.91 -9.06
N ILE A 276 -6.24 -3.82 -8.34
CA ILE A 276 -4.85 -3.37 -8.23
C ILE A 276 -4.10 -4.21 -7.19
N ASP A 277 -3.07 -4.94 -7.63
CA ASP A 277 -2.38 -5.97 -6.86
C ASP A 277 -1.23 -5.47 -5.96
N ALA A 278 -1.35 -4.24 -5.47
CA ALA A 278 -0.52 -3.75 -4.38
C ALA A 278 -1.29 -2.75 -3.53
N THR A 279 -1.26 -2.93 -2.21
CA THR A 279 -2.00 -2.08 -1.28
C THR A 279 -1.56 -0.62 -1.34
N GLY A 280 -0.27 -0.34 -1.53
CA GLY A 280 0.20 1.04 -1.73
C GLY A 280 -0.34 1.66 -3.02
N ALA A 281 -0.28 0.90 -4.13
CA ALA A 281 -0.72 1.37 -5.43
C ALA A 281 -2.24 1.56 -5.49
N VAL A 282 -3.02 0.71 -4.83
CA VAL A 282 -4.49 0.83 -4.85
C VAL A 282 -4.99 2.04 -4.07
N VAL A 283 -4.36 2.34 -2.93
CA VAL A 283 -4.64 3.55 -2.15
C VAL A 283 -4.31 4.78 -2.99
N ALA A 284 -3.11 4.82 -3.57
CA ALA A 284 -2.66 5.87 -4.48
C ALA A 284 -3.62 6.10 -5.65
N ALA A 285 -4.05 5.03 -6.32
CA ALA A 285 -4.99 5.10 -7.43
C ALA A 285 -6.37 5.60 -6.98
N GLY A 286 -6.87 5.11 -5.84
CA GLY A 286 -8.13 5.54 -5.27
C GLY A 286 -8.14 7.02 -4.90
N GLU A 287 -7.03 7.55 -4.40
CA GLU A 287 -6.91 8.97 -4.05
C GLU A 287 -6.95 9.90 -5.27
N PHE A 288 -6.59 9.44 -6.48
CA PHE A 288 -6.82 10.21 -7.71
C PHE A 288 -8.31 10.43 -7.99
N LEU A 289 -9.19 9.61 -7.43
CA LEU A 289 -10.64 9.77 -7.47
C LEU A 289 -11.18 10.54 -6.26
N GLY A 290 -10.36 10.79 -5.23
CA GLY A 290 -10.70 11.50 -4.01
C GLY A 290 -10.35 10.70 -2.75
N GLU A 291 -10.20 11.40 -1.62
CA GLU A 291 -9.83 10.78 -0.33
C GLU A 291 -10.84 9.69 0.09
N GLU A 292 -12.12 9.90 -0.21
CA GLU A 292 -13.16 8.92 0.09
C GLU A 292 -12.98 7.61 -0.69
N ALA A 293 -12.64 7.73 -1.97
CA ALA A 293 -12.40 6.61 -2.88
C ALA A 293 -11.12 5.85 -2.49
N GLY A 294 -10.05 6.56 -2.14
CA GLY A 294 -8.82 5.96 -1.59
C GLY A 294 -9.10 5.06 -0.39
N LYS A 295 -9.89 5.56 0.57
CA LYS A 295 -10.33 4.81 1.75
C LYS A 295 -11.13 3.56 1.36
N ILE A 296 -12.11 3.67 0.47
CA ILE A 296 -12.94 2.52 0.01
C ILE A 296 -12.07 1.46 -0.67
N ALA A 297 -11.20 1.87 -1.60
CA ALA A 297 -10.33 0.96 -2.34
C ALA A 297 -9.38 0.19 -1.41
N ALA A 298 -8.82 0.87 -0.41
CA ALA A 298 -7.99 0.27 0.62
C ALA A 298 -8.73 -0.83 1.40
N VAL A 299 -9.97 -0.55 1.83
CA VAL A 299 -10.78 -1.50 2.60
C VAL A 299 -11.10 -2.74 1.78
N VAL A 300 -11.54 -2.58 0.53
CA VAL A 300 -11.83 -3.72 -0.35
C VAL A 300 -10.59 -4.59 -0.55
N LYS A 301 -9.41 -3.98 -0.76
CA LYS A 301 -8.15 -4.73 -0.88
C LYS A 301 -7.78 -5.47 0.41
N MET A 302 -7.96 -4.85 1.57
CA MET A 302 -7.68 -5.50 2.86
C MET A 302 -8.56 -6.73 3.08
N ILE A 303 -9.84 -6.65 2.69
CA ILE A 303 -10.75 -7.80 2.73
C ILE A 303 -10.23 -8.95 1.85
N GLN A 304 -9.72 -8.66 0.64
CA GLN A 304 -9.10 -9.67 -0.21
C GLN A 304 -7.82 -10.26 0.41
N ASN A 305 -7.01 -9.47 1.12
CA ASN A 305 -5.81 -9.98 1.78
C ASN A 305 -6.13 -11.04 2.84
N VAL A 306 -7.29 -10.98 3.49
CA VAL A 306 -7.73 -12.02 4.46
C VAL A 306 -7.91 -13.39 3.79
N LEU A 307 -8.22 -13.43 2.48
CA LEU A 307 -8.43 -14.68 1.73
C LEU A 307 -7.15 -15.44 1.40
N ILE A 308 -5.97 -14.81 1.50
CA ILE A 308 -4.69 -15.43 1.08
C ILE A 308 -4.50 -16.80 1.76
N GLY A 309 -4.76 -16.88 3.07
CA GLY A 309 -4.59 -18.12 3.83
C GLY A 309 -5.53 -19.23 3.36
N VAL A 310 -6.80 -18.90 3.11
CA VAL A 310 -7.81 -19.85 2.63
C VAL A 310 -7.44 -20.36 1.23
N ILE A 311 -7.07 -19.45 0.33
CA ILE A 311 -6.69 -19.79 -1.04
C ILE A 311 -5.43 -20.66 -1.05
N ALA A 312 -4.40 -20.29 -0.28
CA ALA A 312 -3.17 -21.07 -0.18
C ALA A 312 -3.42 -22.49 0.34
N PHE A 313 -4.31 -22.63 1.34
CA PHE A 313 -4.73 -23.94 1.83
C PHE A 313 -5.43 -24.76 0.74
N CYS A 314 -6.40 -24.18 0.02
CA CYS A 314 -7.08 -24.85 -1.08
C CYS A 314 -6.11 -25.27 -2.19
N ILE A 315 -5.13 -24.42 -2.54
CA ILE A 315 -4.08 -24.74 -3.51
C ILE A 315 -3.26 -25.94 -3.01
N ALA A 316 -2.82 -25.93 -1.76
CA ALA A 316 -2.02 -27.02 -1.18
C ALA A 316 -2.78 -28.36 -1.21
N VAL A 317 -4.07 -28.36 -0.84
CA VAL A 317 -4.93 -29.54 -0.90
C VAL A 317 -5.08 -30.04 -2.34
N TYR A 318 -5.35 -29.13 -3.29
CA TYR A 318 -5.46 -29.49 -4.70
C TYR A 318 -4.16 -30.08 -5.24
N TRP A 319 -3.02 -29.49 -4.89
CA TRP A 319 -1.70 -29.96 -5.32
C TRP A 319 -1.40 -31.37 -4.81
N ALA A 320 -1.65 -31.60 -3.53
CA ALA A 320 -1.43 -32.90 -2.89
C ALA A 320 -2.31 -34.01 -3.46
N VAL A 321 -3.57 -33.70 -3.82
CA VAL A 321 -4.55 -34.72 -4.26
C VAL A 321 -4.55 -34.96 -5.76
N ARG A 322 -4.29 -33.95 -6.60
CA ARG A 322 -4.50 -34.02 -8.06
C ARG A 322 -3.25 -33.81 -8.91
N VAL A 323 -2.19 -33.23 -8.34
CA VAL A 323 -0.96 -32.94 -9.09
C VAL A 323 0.16 -33.90 -8.69
N GLU A 324 0.27 -34.21 -7.40
CA GLU A 324 1.28 -35.15 -6.87
C GLU A 324 0.75 -36.56 -6.62
N GLY A 325 -0.57 -36.73 -6.43
CA GLY A 325 -1.25 -38.01 -6.27
C GLY A 325 -1.65 -38.62 -7.60
#